data_AF-A0A497ICR1-F1
#
_entry.id   AF-A0A497ICR1-F1
#
_cell.length_a   1.000
_cell.length_b   1.000
_cell.length_c   1.000
_cell.angle_alpha   90.00
_cell.angle_beta   90.00
_cell.angle_gamma   90.00
#
_symmetry.space_group_name_H-M   'P 1'
#
loop_
_entity.id
_entity.type
_entity.pdbx_description
1 polymer ?
#
loop_
_entity_poly.entity_id
_entity_poly.type
_entity_poly.pdbx_seq_one_letter_code
_entity_poly.pdbx_strand_id
1 'polypeptide(L)'
;NIPVNITITGTPLFISVDYPSRYYQYKVDVNESGAFNFTLSTTEWTNMTNVSNTIDIRDLDWHDIHDTAETDIRIEVPPNEGAGTKISNVTFEVP
;
A
#
# COMPACT_ATOMS: atom_id res chain seq x y z
N ASN A 1 1.06 -25.86 2.22
CA ASN A 1 0.65 -24.55 1.67
C ASN A 1 0.88 -23.51 2.76
N ILE A 2 1.44 -22.34 2.42
CA ILE A 2 1.99 -21.38 3.37
C ILE A 2 1.35 -20.02 3.09
N PRO A 3 0.78 -19.34 4.10
CA PRO A 3 0.29 -17.97 3.97
C PRO A 3 1.35 -17.03 3.41
N VAL A 4 0.94 -16.03 2.64
CA VAL A 4 1.85 -15.11 1.95
C VAL A 4 1.92 -13.78 2.68
N ASN A 5 3.13 -13.28 2.87
CA ASN A 5 3.36 -11.91 3.34
C ASN A 5 3.65 -11.02 2.13
N ILE A 6 3.11 -9.81 2.14
CA ILE A 6 3.31 -8.85 1.05
C ILE A 6 3.78 -7.53 1.64
N THR A 7 4.84 -6.98 1.05
CA THR A 7 5.32 -5.62 1.31
C THR A 7 4.93 -4.71 0.15
N ILE A 8 4.49 -3.48 0.47
CA ILE A 8 4.06 -2.48 -0.49
C ILE A 8 5.05 -1.32 -0.49
N THR A 9 5.57 -1.00 -1.67
CA THR A 9 6.41 0.18 -1.89
C THR A 9 5.93 0.98 -3.09
N GLY A 10 6.36 2.23 -3.18
CA GLY A 10 6.07 3.09 -4.33
C GLY A 10 7.25 3.95 -4.73
N THR A 11 7.15 4.62 -5.87
CA THR A 11 8.08 5.69 -6.24
C THR A 11 7.49 7.07 -5.88
N PRO A 12 8.29 8.14 -5.80
CA PRO A 12 7.74 9.49 -5.60
C PRO A 12 6.71 9.86 -6.67
N LEU A 13 5.58 10.45 -6.26
CA LEU A 13 4.51 10.91 -7.17
C LEU A 13 4.58 12.42 -7.44
N PHE A 14 4.96 13.21 -6.43
CA PHE A 14 5.00 14.67 -6.46
C PHE A 14 6.44 15.18 -6.33
N ILE A 15 6.68 16.40 -6.82
CA ILE A 15 7.99 17.05 -6.74
C ILE A 15 7.97 18.32 -5.88
N SER A 16 6.78 18.86 -5.55
CA SER A 16 6.67 20.08 -4.74
C SER A 16 6.77 19.84 -3.23
N VAL A 17 6.78 18.58 -2.79
CA VAL A 17 6.87 18.16 -1.38
C VAL A 17 7.85 17.01 -1.23
N ASP A 18 8.35 16.84 -0.01
CA ASP A 18 9.20 15.69 0.34
C ASP A 18 8.45 14.37 0.16
N TYR A 19 9.23 13.31 -0.05
CA TYR A 19 8.75 11.94 -0.15
C TYR A 19 9.47 11.09 0.90
N PRO A 20 8.75 10.35 1.77
CA PRO A 20 7.29 10.12 1.85
C PRO A 20 6.47 11.33 2.33
N SER A 21 5.19 11.42 1.95
CA SER A 21 4.27 12.46 2.49
C SER A 21 2.81 12.03 2.57
N ARG A 22 2.01 12.77 3.36
CA ARG A 22 0.55 12.57 3.52
C ARG A 22 -0.25 12.77 2.23
N TYR A 23 0.36 13.38 1.21
CA TYR A 23 -0.26 13.64 -0.08
C TYR A 23 -0.33 12.37 -0.94
N TYR A 24 0.41 11.33 -0.57
CA TYR A 24 0.41 10.03 -1.23
C TYR A 24 0.53 8.91 -0.20
N GLN A 25 -0.61 8.28 0.07
CA GLN A 25 -0.76 7.28 1.12
C GLN A 25 -1.42 6.01 0.59
N TYR A 26 -1.29 4.93 1.34
CA TYR A 26 -2.05 3.70 1.11
C TYR A 26 -2.56 3.12 2.43
N LYS A 27 -3.54 2.22 2.33
CA LYS A 27 -3.96 1.31 3.40
C LYS A 27 -4.44 0.00 2.78
N VAL A 28 -4.29 -1.09 3.52
CA VAL A 28 -4.87 -2.39 3.19
C VAL A 28 -6.30 -2.42 3.73
N ASP A 29 -7.22 -2.96 2.93
CA ASP A 29 -8.62 -3.16 3.31
C ASP A 29 -9.06 -4.61 3.09
N VAL A 30 -10.20 -4.95 3.67
CA VAL A 30 -10.80 -6.28 3.62
C VAL A 30 -11.92 -6.28 2.59
N ASN A 31 -11.69 -6.97 1.48
CA ASN A 31 -12.77 -7.40 0.59
C ASN A 31 -13.46 -8.65 1.14
N GLU A 32 -12.65 -9.62 1.60
CA GLU A 32 -13.13 -10.88 2.12
C GLU A 32 -12.69 -11.12 3.56
N SER A 33 -13.68 -11.29 4.45
CA SER A 33 -13.43 -11.46 5.88
C SER A 33 -12.59 -12.71 6.15
N GLY A 34 -11.45 -12.52 6.83
CA GLY A 34 -10.55 -13.61 7.20
C GLY A 34 -9.43 -13.89 6.20
N ALA A 35 -9.35 -13.16 5.07
CA ALA A 35 -8.32 -13.36 4.06
C ALA A 35 -6.88 -13.14 4.54
N PHE A 36 -6.68 -12.27 5.52
CA PHE A 36 -5.35 -11.99 6.07
C PHE A 36 -5.47 -11.54 7.52
N ASN A 37 -4.34 -11.43 8.22
CA ASN A 37 -4.29 -10.92 9.58
C ASN A 37 -4.47 -9.40 9.60
N PHE A 38 -5.72 -8.95 9.71
CA PHE A 38 -6.09 -7.53 9.70
C PHE A 38 -5.35 -6.70 10.75
N THR A 39 -5.25 -7.21 11.99
CA THR A 39 -4.64 -6.48 13.11
C THR A 39 -3.14 -6.27 12.93
N LEU A 40 -2.45 -7.17 12.25
CA LEU A 40 -1.00 -7.08 12.02
C LEU A 40 -0.65 -6.49 10.64
N SER A 41 -1.65 -6.07 9.87
CA SER A 41 -1.51 -5.50 8.53
C SER A 41 -1.66 -3.98 8.57
N THR A 42 -1.20 -3.30 7.52
CA THR A 42 -1.20 -1.83 7.41
C THR A 42 -2.58 -1.32 7.02
N THR A 43 -3.51 -1.33 7.96
CA THR A 43 -4.95 -0.99 7.75
C THR A 43 -5.29 0.48 7.99
N GLU A 44 -4.34 1.23 8.58
CA GLU A 44 -4.41 2.68 8.71
C GLU A 44 -3.66 3.37 7.57
N TRP A 45 -4.07 4.60 7.23
CA TRP A 45 -3.39 5.39 6.21
C TRP A 45 -1.92 5.64 6.56
N THR A 46 -1.02 5.07 5.77
CA THR A 46 0.42 5.27 5.89
C THR A 46 0.98 5.97 4.66
N ASN A 47 2.07 6.72 4.82
CA ASN A 47 2.71 7.39 3.69
C ASN A 47 3.43 6.37 2.81
N MET A 48 3.27 6.48 1.49
CA MET A 48 3.97 5.61 0.55
C MET A 48 5.48 5.85 0.61
N THR A 49 6.27 4.78 0.71
CA THR A 49 7.74 4.84 0.76
C THR A 49 8.35 3.93 -0.31
N ASN A 50 9.59 4.23 -0.73
CA ASN A 50 10.34 3.40 -1.68
C ASN A 50 11.17 2.32 -0.98
N VAL A 51 11.21 2.35 0.35
CA VAL A 51 11.89 1.37 1.20
C VAL A 51 10.97 1.09 2.37
N SER A 52 10.56 -0.16 2.52
CA SER A 52 9.74 -0.64 3.63
C SER A 52 10.25 -1.99 4.07
N ASN A 53 10.34 -2.20 5.38
CA ASN A 53 10.50 -3.54 5.99
C ASN A 53 9.19 -3.99 6.65
N THR A 54 8.10 -3.27 6.41
CA THR A 54 6.79 -3.59 6.94
C THR A 54 6.18 -4.70 6.09
N ILE A 55 5.55 -5.66 6.74
CA ILE A 55 4.64 -6.61 6.08
C ILE A 55 3.27 -5.93 6.10
N ASP A 56 2.82 -5.47 4.95
CA ASP A 56 1.63 -4.65 4.81
C ASP A 56 0.36 -5.48 4.71
N ILE A 57 0.44 -6.63 4.04
CA ILE A 57 -0.57 -7.68 4.07
C ILE A 57 0.09 -8.90 4.72
N ARG A 58 -0.41 -9.29 5.90
CA ARG A 58 0.18 -10.36 6.69
C ARG A 58 -0.64 -11.64 6.64
N ASP A 59 0.03 -12.75 6.36
CA ASP A 59 -0.56 -14.08 6.33
C ASP A 59 -1.79 -14.18 5.40
N LEU A 60 -1.68 -13.69 4.16
CA LEU A 60 -2.72 -13.83 3.13
C LEU A 60 -2.98 -15.33 2.86
N ASP A 61 -4.24 -15.74 3.02
CA ASP A 61 -4.69 -17.10 2.80
C ASP A 61 -4.79 -17.40 1.29
N TRP A 62 -4.66 -18.67 0.94
CA TRP A 62 -4.63 -19.22 -0.42
C TRP A 62 -5.88 -20.02 -0.75
N HIS A 63 -6.76 -20.26 0.23
CA HIS A 63 -8.03 -20.93 0.01
C HIS A 63 -8.98 -20.02 -0.79
N ASP A 64 -9.73 -20.59 -1.73
CA ASP A 64 -10.63 -19.88 -2.68
C ASP A 64 -11.75 -19.07 -1.99
N ILE A 65 -12.11 -19.45 -0.76
CA ILE A 65 -12.76 -18.55 0.19
C ILE A 65 -11.60 -17.98 0.98
N HIS A 66 -11.27 -16.69 1.00
CA HIS A 66 -10.17 -16.06 1.75
C HIS A 66 -8.88 -15.79 0.95
N ASP A 67 -8.93 -15.69 -0.38
CA ASP A 67 -7.74 -15.41 -1.22
C ASP A 67 -7.61 -13.95 -1.69
N THR A 68 -8.48 -13.04 -1.22
CA THR A 68 -8.48 -11.64 -1.66
C THR A 68 -8.12 -10.62 -0.58
N ALA A 69 -7.22 -9.71 -0.91
CA ALA A 69 -6.93 -8.50 -0.13
C ALA A 69 -7.03 -7.26 -1.04
N GLU A 70 -7.48 -6.14 -0.48
CA GLU A 70 -7.59 -4.87 -1.19
C GLU A 70 -6.57 -3.86 -0.67
N THR A 71 -6.20 -2.90 -1.52
CA THR A 71 -5.35 -1.79 -1.11
C THR A 71 -5.88 -0.51 -1.71
N ASP A 72 -6.22 0.43 -0.84
CA ASP A 72 -6.64 1.77 -1.23
C ASP A 72 -5.45 2.69 -1.38
N ILE A 73 -5.52 3.58 -2.37
CA ILE A 73 -4.52 4.62 -2.59
C ILE A 73 -5.19 5.98 -2.40
N ARG A 74 -4.65 6.80 -1.50
CA ARG A 74 -5.08 8.17 -1.29
C ARG A 74 -4.07 9.13 -1.90
N ILE A 75 -4.58 10.00 -2.76
CA ILE A 75 -3.81 11.06 -3.42
C ILE A 75 -4.50 12.40 -3.13
N GLU A 76 -3.74 13.35 -2.63
CA GLU A 76 -4.14 14.75 -2.48
C GLU A 76 -3.07 15.60 -3.15
N VAL A 77 -3.45 16.52 -4.05
CA VAL A 77 -2.47 17.34 -4.76
C VAL A 77 -1.85 18.35 -3.78
N PRO A 78 -0.51 18.37 -3.59
CA PRO A 78 0.11 19.30 -2.67
C PRO A 78 0.10 20.74 -3.21
N PRO A 79 0.20 21.75 -2.32
CA PRO A 79 0.35 23.14 -2.75
C PRO A 79 1.56 23.31 -3.69
N ASN A 80 1.41 24.19 -4.68
CA ASN A 80 2.44 24.53 -5.66
C ASN A 80 2.95 23.35 -6.51
N GLU A 81 2.22 22.22 -6.57
CA GLU A 81 2.53 21.16 -7.52
C GLU A 81 2.23 21.64 -8.94
N GLY A 82 3.25 21.64 -9.80
CA GLY A 82 3.11 22.08 -11.18
C GLY A 82 2.20 21.17 -11.99
N ALA A 83 1.47 21.75 -12.95
CA ALA A 83 0.67 21.00 -13.91
C ALA A 83 1.55 20.03 -14.72
N GLY A 84 0.96 18.91 -15.14
CA GLY A 84 1.63 17.89 -15.95
C GLY A 84 1.36 16.47 -15.45
N THR A 85 1.77 15.50 -16.26
CA THR A 85 1.61 14.08 -15.94
C THR A 85 2.43 13.70 -14.70
N LYS A 86 1.80 12.98 -13.76
CA LYS A 86 2.45 12.38 -12.60
C LYS A 86 2.40 10.87 -12.76
N ILE A 87 3.52 10.20 -12.49
CA ILE A 87 3.65 8.75 -12.62
C ILE A 87 4.31 8.23 -11.36
N SER A 88 3.74 7.17 -10.79
CA SER A 88 4.37 6.39 -9.72
C SER A 88 4.15 4.91 -10.00
N ASN A 89 5.17 4.10 -9.76
CA ASN A 89 5.07 2.65 -9.74
C ASN A 89 4.83 2.19 -8.31
N VAL A 90 3.72 1.50 -8.07
CA VAL A 90 3.45 0.81 -6.79
C VAL A 90 3.78 -0.67 -6.98
N THR A 91 4.59 -1.22 -6.09
CA THR A 91 5.06 -2.60 -6.14
C THR A 91 4.54 -3.35 -4.93
N PHE A 92 3.91 -4.50 -5.18
CA PHE A 92 3.54 -5.50 -4.20
C PHE A 92 4.51 -6.65 -4.35
N GLU A 93 5.27 -6.96 -3.31
CA GLU A 93 6.32 -7.98 -3.36
C GLU A 93 6.17 -8.97 -2.23
N VAL A 94 6.39 -10.26 -2.54
CA VAL A 94 6.56 -11.31 -1.54
C VAL A 94 8.03 -11.30 -1.12
N PRO A 95 8.36 -10.95 0.14
CA PRO A 95 9.74 -10.83 0.61
C PRO A 95 10.43 -12.18 0.85
#